data_AF-A0A2U1S3H8-F1
#
_entry.id   AF-A0A2U1S3H8-F1
#
_cell.length_a   1.000
_cell.length_b   1.000
_cell.length_c   1.000
_cell.angle_alpha   90.00
_cell.angle_beta   90.00
_cell.angle_gamma   90.00
#
_symmetry.space_group_name_H-M   'P 1'
#
loop_
_entity.id
_entity.type
_entity.pdbx_description
1 polymer ?
#
loop_
_entity_poly.entity_id
_entity_poly.type
_entity_poly.pdbx_seq_one_letter_code
_entity_poly.pdbx_strand_id
1 'polypeptide(L)'
;MYQDDQSQWFCPDCILDEIDPAFLKETLDDRGELKRPYVLEPPTRQVSIRLSVTDLEQAKRLARRKGIPKYQSYIKALLHDALLKEAGQQQEKRNRRAV
;
A
#
# COMPACT_ATOMS: atom_id res chain seq x y z
N MET A 1 0.74 -39.55 -5.98
CA MET A 1 1.36 -38.71 -4.94
C MET A 1 1.52 -37.33 -5.57
N TYR A 2 0.63 -36.38 -5.25
CA TYR A 2 0.72 -35.01 -5.77
C TYR A 2 1.91 -34.33 -5.07
N GLN A 3 2.96 -33.99 -5.82
CA GLN A 3 4.01 -33.11 -5.35
C GLN A 3 3.56 -31.69 -5.70
N ASP A 4 3.35 -30.87 -4.68
CA ASP A 4 2.94 -29.48 -4.82
C ASP A 4 4.20 -28.62 -4.77
N ASP A 5 4.50 -27.93 -5.86
CA ASP A 5 5.70 -27.11 -6.07
C ASP A 5 5.58 -25.74 -5.38
N GLN A 6 4.74 -25.63 -4.34
CA GLN A 6 4.45 -24.39 -3.61
C GLN A 6 5.54 -23.95 -2.63
N SER A 7 6.67 -24.67 -2.57
CA SER A 7 7.83 -24.31 -1.74
C SER A 7 8.55 -23.02 -2.19
N GLN A 8 8.06 -22.33 -3.21
CA GLN A 8 8.68 -21.10 -3.73
C GLN A 8 8.06 -19.81 -3.18
N TRP A 9 7.13 -19.88 -2.22
CA TRP A 9 6.57 -18.68 -1.58
C TRP A 9 6.84 -18.61 -0.09
N PHE A 10 8.12 -18.68 0.28
CA PHE A 10 8.63 -17.93 1.42
C PHE A 10 10.15 -17.81 1.21
N CYS A 11 10.63 -16.60 0.93
CA CYS A 11 12.05 -16.26 1.11
C CYS A 11 12.14 -15.54 2.46
N PRO A 12 12.55 -16.23 3.55
CA PRO A 12 12.80 -15.60 4.84
C PRO A 12 13.90 -14.52 4.75
N ASP A 13 14.83 -14.67 3.82
CA ASP A 13 15.94 -13.72 3.61
C ASP A 13 15.51 -12.41 2.93
N CYS A 14 14.25 -12.29 2.50
CA CYS A 14 13.66 -11.02 2.05
C CYS A 14 12.92 -10.30 3.18
N ILE A 15 12.87 -10.89 4.39
CA ILE A 15 12.21 -10.33 5.56
C ILE A 15 13.27 -9.62 6.42
N LEU A 16 13.41 -8.31 6.16
CA LEU A 16 13.95 -7.27 7.05
C LEU A 16 15.36 -7.51 7.61
N ASP A 17 16.35 -6.80 7.05
CA ASP A 17 17.54 -6.44 7.82
C ASP A 17 17.11 -5.51 8.97
N GLU A 18 17.36 -5.95 10.20
CA GLU A 18 17.09 -5.30 11.49
C GLU A 18 15.61 -5.12 11.89
N ILE A 19 15.12 -6.10 12.65
CA ILE A 19 14.01 -5.87 13.60
C ILE A 19 14.56 -4.95 14.70
N ASP A 20 14.10 -3.70 14.75
CA ASP A 20 14.40 -2.76 15.85
C ASP A 20 14.10 -3.47 17.19
N PRO A 21 15.03 -3.55 18.15
CA PRO A 21 14.79 -4.18 19.46
C PRO A 21 13.62 -3.55 20.23
N ALA A 22 13.17 -2.33 19.88
CA ALA A 22 11.93 -1.75 20.36
C ALA A 22 10.67 -2.54 19.95
N PHE A 23 10.74 -3.37 18.90
CA PHE A 23 9.69 -4.28 18.45
C PHE A 23 9.27 -5.29 19.52
N LEU A 24 10.22 -5.74 20.36
CA LEU A 24 9.98 -6.71 21.44
C LEU A 24 9.56 -6.05 22.75
N LYS A 25 9.51 -4.72 22.81
CA LYS A 25 9.16 -4.00 24.03
C LYS A 25 7.65 -3.90 24.16
N GLU A 26 7.06 -4.97 24.65
CA GLU A 26 5.66 -5.03 25.07
C GLU A 26 5.42 -4.00 26.19
N THR A 27 4.69 -2.93 25.88
CA THR A 27 4.25 -1.96 26.89
C THR A 27 2.74 -2.08 27.05
N LEU A 28 2.27 -2.16 28.30
CA LEU A 28 0.84 -2.16 28.60
C LEU A 28 0.34 -0.71 28.62
N ASP A 29 -0.87 -0.47 28.11
CA ASP A 29 -1.58 0.78 28.31
C ASP A 29 -2.14 0.87 29.75
N ASP A 30 -2.74 2.02 30.09
CA ASP A 30 -3.31 2.26 31.42
C ASP A 30 -4.52 1.35 31.74
N ARG A 31 -4.96 0.53 30.78
CA ARG A 31 -6.04 -0.44 30.88
C ARG A 31 -5.55 -1.89 30.90
N GLY A 32 -4.23 -2.10 30.82
CA GLY A 32 -3.61 -3.43 30.78
C GLY A 32 -3.66 -4.11 29.40
N GLU A 33 -3.97 -3.38 28.33
CA GLU A 33 -3.90 -3.88 26.96
C GLU A 33 -2.50 -3.62 26.38
N LEU A 34 -2.00 -4.55 25.57
CA LEU A 34 -0.74 -4.37 24.86
C LEU A 34 -0.83 -3.18 23.90
N LYS A 35 -0.06 -2.11 24.15
CA LYS A 35 0.17 -1.06 23.15
C LYS A 35 0.89 -1.71 21.98
N ARG A 36 0.21 -1.83 20.84
CA ARG A 36 0.83 -2.19 19.55
C ARG A 36 1.36 -0.89 18.95
N PRO A 37 2.67 -0.58 19.06
CA PRO A 37 3.19 0.73 18.66
C PRO A 37 3.18 0.90 17.13
N TYR A 38 3.12 -0.20 16.38
CA TYR A 38 3.14 -0.20 14.92
C TYR A 38 1.81 -0.72 14.38
N VAL A 39 0.94 0.20 13.95
CA VAL A 39 -0.10 -0.13 12.97
C VAL A 39 0.63 -0.24 11.63
N LEU A 40 0.84 -1.47 11.14
CA LEU A 40 1.57 -1.74 9.89
C LEU A 40 0.91 -1.09 8.65
N GLU A 41 -0.34 -0.65 8.76
CA GLU A 41 -1.06 0.01 7.68
C GLU A 41 -1.21 1.52 7.94
N PRO A 42 -0.89 2.39 6.96
CA PRO A 42 -1.14 3.82 7.08
C PRO A 42 -2.63 4.08 7.34
N PRO A 43 -2.98 5.10 8.14
CA PRO A 43 -4.37 5.37 8.50
C PRO A 43 -5.21 5.63 7.24
N THR A 44 -6.27 4.85 7.05
CA THR A 44 -7.18 4.99 5.91
C THR A 44 -8.51 5.62 6.33
N ARG A 45 -9.18 6.29 5.40
CA ARG A 45 -10.55 6.80 5.57
C ARG A 45 -11.41 6.29 4.43
N GLN A 46 -12.64 5.90 4.74
CA GLN A 46 -13.62 5.52 3.73
C GLN A 46 -14.13 6.77 3.01
N VAL A 47 -14.04 6.76 1.68
CA VAL A 47 -14.53 7.83 0.81
C VAL A 47 -15.39 7.23 -0.29
N SER A 48 -16.42 7.96 -0.70
CA SER A 48 -17.25 7.62 -1.87
C SER A 48 -16.91 8.57 -3.01
N ILE A 49 -16.51 8.02 -4.16
CA ILE A 49 -16.12 8.78 -5.35
C ILE A 49 -17.01 8.34 -6.51
N ARG A 50 -17.51 9.31 -7.29
CA ARG A 50 -18.23 9.03 -8.54
C ARG A 50 -17.24 8.94 -9.68
N LEU A 51 -17.31 7.86 -10.45
CA LEU A 51 -16.52 7.63 -11.65
C LEU A 51 -17.46 7.43 -12.83
N SER A 52 -17.02 7.81 -14.03
CA SER A 52 -17.79 7.51 -15.23
C SER A 52 -17.87 5.99 -15.43
N VAL A 53 -18.96 5.51 -16.02
CA VAL A 53 -19.13 4.07 -16.31
C VAL A 53 -18.03 3.60 -17.26
N THR A 54 -17.67 4.43 -18.23
CA THR A 54 -16.60 4.15 -19.21
C THR A 54 -15.24 3.94 -18.53
N ASP A 55 -14.87 4.80 -17.58
CA ASP A 55 -13.60 4.69 -16.86
C ASP A 55 -13.57 3.45 -15.97
N LEU A 56 -14.71 3.11 -15.35
CA LEU A 56 -14.83 1.95 -14.50
C LEU A 56 -14.67 0.64 -15.31
N GLU A 57 -15.26 0.56 -16.50
CA GLU A 57 -15.07 -0.58 -17.41
C GLU A 57 -13.63 -0.65 -17.93
N GLN A 58 -13.01 0.49 -18.24
CA GLN A 58 -11.61 0.53 -18.62
C GLN A 58 -10.69 0.04 -17.49
N ALA A 59 -10.94 0.47 -16.25
CA ALA A 59 -10.20 0.05 -15.07
C ALA A 59 -10.35 -1.46 -14.82
N LYS A 60 -11.55 -2.02 -14.98
CA LYS A 60 -11.77 -3.48 -14.90
C LYS A 60 -10.95 -4.23 -15.94
N ARG A 61 -10.97 -3.78 -17.19
CA ARG A 61 -10.20 -4.42 -18.29
C ARG A 61 -8.70 -4.34 -18.05
N LEU A 62 -8.20 -3.21 -17.55
CA LEU A 62 -6.78 -3.04 -17.21
C LEU A 62 -6.36 -3.90 -16.01
N ALA A 63 -7.19 -3.96 -14.96
CA ALA A 63 -6.95 -4.79 -13.79
C ALA A 63 -6.83 -6.27 -14.17
N ARG A 64 -7.77 -6.78 -14.99
CA ARG A 64 -7.74 -8.15 -15.53
C ARG A 64 -6.45 -8.44 -16.30
N ARG A 65 -6.05 -7.53 -17.21
CA ARG A 65 -4.81 -7.68 -17.98
C ARG A 65 -3.55 -7.71 -17.11
N LYS A 66 -3.58 -7.05 -15.94
CA LYS A 66 -2.49 -7.02 -14.97
C LYS A 66 -2.56 -8.13 -13.91
N GLY A 67 -3.54 -9.04 -13.99
CA GLY A 67 -3.73 -10.10 -12.99
C GLY A 67 -4.25 -9.60 -11.64
N ILE A 68 -4.79 -8.37 -11.57
CA ILE A 68 -5.31 -7.81 -10.31
C ILE A 68 -6.76 -8.25 -10.15
N PRO A 69 -7.11 -8.99 -9.08
CA PRO A 69 -8.42 -9.62 -8.95
C PRO A 69 -9.56 -8.62 -8.71
N LYS A 70 -9.28 -7.49 -8.05
CA LYS A 70 -10.26 -6.44 -7.76
C LYS A 70 -9.87 -5.14 -8.46
N TYR A 71 -10.74 -4.66 -9.35
CA TYR A 71 -10.53 -3.38 -10.06
C TYR A 71 -10.36 -2.19 -9.10
N GLN A 72 -10.97 -2.25 -7.90
CA GLN A 72 -10.83 -1.24 -6.85
C GLN A 72 -9.39 -1.11 -6.36
N SER A 73 -8.65 -2.22 -6.19
CA SER A 73 -7.24 -2.18 -5.80
C SER A 73 -6.39 -1.52 -6.88
N TYR A 74 -6.71 -1.77 -8.15
CA TYR A 74 -6.03 -1.12 -9.27
C TYR A 74 -6.30 0.39 -9.31
N ILE A 75 -7.54 0.83 -9.08
CA ILE A 75 -7.88 2.25 -9.00
C ILE A 75 -7.13 2.93 -7.84
N LYS A 76 -7.04 2.28 -6.67
CA LYS A 76 -6.29 2.81 -5.53
C LYS A 76 -4.80 3.03 -5.88
N ALA A 77 -4.18 2.05 -6.54
CA ALA A 77 -2.79 2.17 -6.96
C ALA A 77 -2.59 3.32 -7.98
N LEU A 78 -3.46 3.41 -8.99
CA LEU A 78 -3.39 4.51 -9.96
C LEU A 78 -3.53 5.89 -9.32
N LEU A 79 -4.45 6.03 -8.36
CA LEU A 79 -4.64 7.28 -7.62
C LEU A 79 -3.39 7.62 -6.78
N HIS A 80 -2.81 6.64 -6.10
CA HIS A 80 -1.59 6.82 -5.32
C HIS A 80 -0.43 7.29 -6.20
N ASP A 81 -0.17 6.62 -7.32
CA ASP A 81 0.90 6.97 -8.25
C ASP A 81 0.72 8.38 -8.84
N ALA A 82 -0.53 8.75 -9.17
CA ALA A 82 -0.86 10.08 -9.67
C ALA A 82 -0.56 11.16 -8.61
N LEU A 83 -0.95 10.94 -7.36
CA LEU A 83 -0.68 11.88 -6.27
C LEU A 83 0.82 12.06 -6.01
N LEU A 84 1.60 10.97 -6.03
CA LEU A 84 3.06 11.04 -5.88
C LEU A 84 3.72 11.85 -7.00
N LYS A 85 3.29 11.64 -8.25
CA LYS A 85 3.80 12.39 -9.41
C LYS A 85 3.49 13.88 -9.30
N GLU A 86 2.27 14.24 -8.95
CA GLU A 86 1.87 15.64 -8.79
C GLU A 86 2.62 16.32 -7.64
N ALA A 87 2.80 15.63 -6.50
CA ALA A 87 3.57 16.15 -5.38
C ALA A 87 5.04 16.42 -5.76
N GLY A 88 5.68 15.50 -6.49
CA GLY A 88 7.04 15.69 -7.00
C GLY A 88 7.15 16.89 -7.94
N GLN A 89 6.22 17.01 -8.91
CA GLN A 89 6.20 18.13 -9.85
C GLN A 89 5.93 19.49 -9.19
N GLN A 90 5.09 19.54 -8.16
CA GLN A 90 4.84 20.75 -7.39
C GLN A 90 6.09 21.21 -6.61
N GLN A 91 6.83 20.26 -6.04
CA GLN A 91 8.06 20.56 -5.31
C GLN A 91 9.15 21.13 -6.24
N GLU A 92 9.30 20.56 -7.44
CA GLU A 92 10.23 21.07 -8.45
C GLU A 92 9.87 22.49 -8.93
N LYS A 93 8.59 22.74 -9.21
CA LYS A 93 8.10 24.08 -9.60
C LYS A 93 8.29 25.09 -8.48
N ARG A 94 8.11 24.69 -7.21
CA ARG A 94 8.34 25.56 -6.05
C ARG A 94 9.81 25.91 -5.90
N ASN A 95 10.71 24.94 -6.02
CA ASN A 95 12.15 25.16 -5.92
C ASN A 95 12.68 26.07 -7.04
N ARG A 96 12.18 25.96 -8.27
CA ARG A 96 12.58 26.83 -9.39
C ARG A 96 12.11 28.29 -9.27
N ARG A 97 11.09 28.57 -8.46
CA ARG A 97 10.60 29.94 -8.20
C ARG A 97 11.31 30.62 -7.03
N ALA A 98 12.03 29.85 -6.22
CA ALA A 98 12.77 30.33 -5.07
C ALA A 98 14.26 30.62 -5.38
N VAL A 99 14.67 30.43 -6.64
CA VAL A 99 16.02 30.72 -7.17
C VAL A 99 15.95 31.94 -8.09
#